data_AF-L9MNL0-F1
#
_entry.id   AF-L9MNL0-F1
#
_cell.length_a   1.000
_cell.length_b   1.000
_cell.length_c   1.000
_cell.angle_alpha   90.00
_cell.angle_beta   90.00
_cell.angle_gamma   90.00
#
_symmetry.space_group_name_H-M   'P 1'
#
loop_
_entity.id
_entity.type
_entity.pdbx_description
1 polymer ?
#
loop_
_entity_poly.entity_id
_entity_poly.type
_entity_poly.pdbx_seq_one_letter_code
_entity_poly.pdbx_strand_id
1 'polypeptide(L)'
;MLTRNKSQNEGFFQNQSEFFKPYTGKIIASTDMKLHDFSGLKVAIIGVDQFTVTQLDQLLKQAELVKVFQISPVFVLPQTERGIHKLISHPLIIKNRRLFNHRIKAMLAIRYLDAQVQDQWLKRQLTPNLAMKNKVFLKSDNYYSALQHPRCKHIAWPIVKITSNSIHGMDGTEYVVDVVISTYTS
;
A
#
# COMPACT_ATOMS: atom_id res chain seq x y z
N MET A 1 34.17 -21.06 18.77
CA MET A 1 32.76 -20.88 19.18
C MET A 1 32.12 -19.95 18.15
N LEU A 2 31.47 -20.51 17.13
CA LEU A 2 30.93 -19.76 15.99
C LEU A 2 29.64 -19.05 16.41
N THR A 3 29.67 -17.71 16.47
CA THR A 3 28.51 -16.84 16.71
C THR A 3 27.52 -16.96 15.55
N ARG A 4 26.56 -17.86 15.72
CA ARG A 4 25.47 -18.14 14.78
C ARG A 4 24.39 -17.06 14.93
N ASN A 5 24.64 -15.87 14.39
CA ASN A 5 23.64 -14.81 14.19
C ASN A 5 23.72 -14.25 12.75
N LYS A 6 23.89 -15.12 11.76
CA LYS A 6 23.50 -14.79 10.38
C LYS A 6 21.98 -14.69 10.35
N SER A 7 21.47 -13.48 10.22
CA SER A 7 20.03 -13.20 10.25
C SER A 7 19.32 -14.02 9.17
N GLN A 8 18.17 -14.61 9.50
CA GLN A 8 17.36 -15.44 8.58
C GLN A 8 16.82 -14.67 7.36
N ASN A 9 17.21 -13.40 7.16
CA ASN A 9 16.75 -12.49 6.11
C ASN A 9 17.77 -12.26 4.98
N GLU A 10 18.91 -12.95 4.95
CA GLU A 10 20.00 -12.78 3.94
C GLU A 10 19.60 -13.12 2.47
N GLY A 11 18.32 -13.27 2.15
CA GLY A 11 17.85 -13.57 0.79
C GLY A 11 16.50 -12.97 0.39
N PHE A 12 15.86 -12.16 1.24
CA PHE A 12 14.58 -11.53 0.92
C PHE A 12 14.77 -10.04 0.64
N PHE A 13 14.09 -9.53 -0.39
CA PHE A 13 14.06 -8.11 -0.69
C PHE A 13 13.56 -7.32 0.52
N GLN A 14 14.30 -6.27 0.88
CA GLN A 14 13.87 -5.29 1.86
C GLN A 14 13.73 -3.95 1.16
N ASN A 15 12.75 -3.16 1.57
CA ASN A 15 12.55 -1.80 1.05
C ASN A 15 13.62 -0.88 1.64
N GLN A 16 14.86 -1.03 1.16
CA GLN A 16 16.06 -0.31 1.57
C GLN A 16 16.88 0.03 0.34
N SER A 17 17.67 1.11 0.42
CA SER A 17 18.39 1.68 -0.73
C SER A 17 19.37 0.68 -1.38
N GLU A 18 19.93 -0.29 -0.65
CA GLU A 18 20.86 -1.26 -1.22
C GLU A 18 20.23 -2.15 -2.29
N PHE A 19 18.96 -2.51 -2.14
CA PHE A 19 18.24 -3.37 -3.07
C PHE A 19 17.81 -2.66 -4.35
N PHE A 20 17.86 -1.33 -4.36
CA PHE A 20 17.52 -0.50 -5.52
C PHE A 20 18.73 -0.11 -6.37
N LYS A 21 19.96 -0.29 -5.88
CA LYS A 21 21.20 -0.02 -6.63
C LYS A 21 21.25 -0.58 -8.06
N PRO A 22 20.77 -1.81 -8.36
CA PRO A 22 20.82 -2.33 -9.72
C PRO A 22 19.81 -1.67 -10.68
N TYR A 23 18.80 -0.97 -10.17
CA TYR A 23 17.76 -0.37 -10.98
C TYR A 23 18.28 0.90 -11.67
N THR A 24 18.14 0.96 -13.00
CA THR A 24 18.62 2.09 -13.81
C THR A 24 17.51 3.11 -14.07
N GLY A 25 16.25 2.71 -13.90
CA GLY A 25 15.10 3.59 -14.05
C GLY A 25 14.98 4.61 -12.91
N LYS A 26 13.90 5.39 -12.95
CA LYS A 26 13.70 6.46 -11.98
C LYS A 26 13.12 5.91 -10.68
N ILE A 27 13.77 6.19 -9.56
CA ILE A 27 13.27 5.86 -8.21
C ILE A 27 12.78 7.16 -7.57
N ILE A 28 11.56 7.14 -7.05
CA ILE A 28 10.86 8.30 -6.49
C ILE A 28 10.39 7.94 -5.10
N ALA A 29 10.62 8.83 -4.12
CA ALA A 29 10.04 8.68 -2.80
C ALA A 29 8.52 8.90 -2.85
N SER A 30 7.75 8.17 -2.05
CA SER A 30 6.29 8.33 -1.97
C SER A 30 5.84 9.77 -1.65
N THR A 31 6.65 10.55 -0.95
CA THR A 31 6.41 11.97 -0.66
C THR A 31 6.40 12.85 -1.91
N ASP A 32 7.23 12.51 -2.90
CA ASP A 32 7.53 13.34 -4.06
C ASP A 32 6.68 12.95 -5.28
N MET A 33 5.77 11.98 -5.12
CA MET A 33 4.86 11.52 -6.17
C MET A 33 4.13 12.68 -6.85
N LYS A 34 3.72 13.71 -6.11
CA LYS A 34 2.98 14.85 -6.68
C LYS A 34 3.81 15.74 -7.61
N LEU A 35 5.13 15.69 -7.50
CA LEU A 35 6.04 16.59 -8.20
C LEU A 35 6.49 16.02 -9.55
N HIS A 36 6.08 14.80 -9.89
CA HIS A 36 6.53 14.09 -11.06
C HIS A 36 5.37 13.73 -11.98
N ASP A 37 5.66 13.77 -13.29
CA ASP A 37 4.73 13.30 -14.31
C ASP A 37 4.92 11.79 -14.54
N PHE A 38 3.81 11.06 -14.56
CA PHE A 38 3.76 9.63 -14.81
C PHE A 38 3.05 9.28 -16.14
N SER A 39 2.78 10.29 -16.98
CA SER A 39 2.04 10.12 -18.22
C SER A 39 2.65 9.06 -19.13
N GLY A 40 1.89 8.00 -19.40
CA GLY A 40 2.33 6.91 -20.27
C GLY A 40 3.40 5.97 -19.69
N LEU A 41 3.74 6.10 -18.40
CA LEU A 41 4.75 5.25 -17.75
C LEU A 41 4.13 4.03 -17.06
N LYS A 42 4.91 2.95 -16.98
CA LYS A 42 4.62 1.77 -16.18
C LYS A 42 5.24 1.94 -14.79
N VAL A 43 4.40 2.14 -13.80
CA VAL A 43 4.81 2.49 -12.44
C VAL A 43 4.70 1.28 -11.51
N ALA A 44 5.74 1.02 -10.72
CA ALA A 44 5.67 0.12 -9.55
C ALA A 44 5.60 0.94 -8.26
N ILE A 45 4.67 0.62 -7.38
CA ILE A 45 4.62 1.14 -6.01
C ILE A 45 5.06 0.01 -5.08
N ILE A 46 6.13 0.22 -4.33
CA ILE A 46 6.68 -0.75 -3.37
C ILE A 46 6.40 -0.26 -1.96
N GLY A 47 5.52 -1.00 -1.28
CA GLY A 47 5.02 -0.62 0.04
C GLY A 47 3.86 0.37 -0.04
N VAL A 48 3.19 0.54 1.09
CA VAL A 48 1.99 1.37 1.20
C VAL A 48 2.12 2.27 2.44
N ASP A 49 1.88 3.56 2.23
CA ASP A 49 1.95 4.63 3.22
C ASP A 49 0.81 5.64 3.01
N GLN A 50 0.75 6.69 3.82
CA GLN A 50 -0.33 7.67 3.71
C GLN A 50 -0.34 8.39 2.35
N PHE A 51 0.83 8.65 1.76
CA PHE A 51 0.94 9.36 0.48
C PHE A 51 0.47 8.51 -0.68
N THR A 52 0.97 7.28 -0.81
CA THR A 52 0.59 6.33 -1.86
C THR A 52 -0.93 6.08 -1.86
N VAL A 53 -1.53 5.81 -0.70
CA VAL A 53 -2.99 5.56 -0.59
C VAL A 53 -3.83 6.76 -1.00
N THR A 54 -3.35 7.98 -0.74
CA THR A 54 -4.05 9.22 -1.13
C THR A 54 -3.83 9.56 -2.61
N GLN A 55 -2.66 9.25 -3.17
CA GLN A 55 -2.26 9.65 -4.53
C GLN A 55 -2.53 8.59 -5.61
N LEU A 56 -2.84 7.35 -5.23
CA LEU A 56 -3.03 6.23 -6.17
C LEU A 56 -4.04 6.56 -7.28
N ASP A 57 -5.18 7.17 -6.94
CA ASP A 57 -6.22 7.54 -7.92
C ASP A 57 -5.73 8.58 -8.94
N GLN A 58 -4.96 9.58 -8.47
CA GLN A 58 -4.39 10.60 -9.35
C GLN A 58 -3.33 9.99 -10.27
N LEU A 59 -2.50 9.09 -9.73
CA LEU A 59 -1.46 8.41 -10.49
C LEU A 59 -2.06 7.53 -11.60
N LEU A 60 -3.15 6.81 -11.34
CA LEU A 60 -3.85 5.98 -12.34
C LEU A 60 -4.44 6.77 -13.52
N LYS A 61 -4.73 8.06 -13.34
CA LYS A 61 -5.23 8.93 -14.42
C LYS A 61 -4.14 9.27 -15.44
N GLN A 62 -2.87 9.23 -15.03
CA GLN A 62 -1.72 9.60 -15.86
C GLN A 62 -0.95 8.37 -16.35
N ALA A 63 -0.69 7.42 -15.47
CA ALA A 63 0.09 6.22 -15.76
C ALA A 63 -0.59 5.28 -16.76
N GLU A 64 0.22 4.61 -17.58
CA GLU A 64 -0.25 3.54 -18.48
C GLU A 64 -0.71 2.33 -17.65
N LEU A 65 0.12 1.93 -16.69
CA LEU A 65 -0.11 0.77 -15.83
C LEU A 65 0.57 0.97 -14.47
N VAL A 66 -0.14 0.60 -13.40
CA VAL A 66 0.34 0.72 -12.03
C VAL A 66 0.34 -0.65 -11.37
N LYS A 67 1.48 -1.06 -10.83
CA LYS A 67 1.64 -2.31 -10.09
C LYS A 67 1.92 -1.99 -8.63
N VAL A 68 1.02 -2.39 -7.73
CA VAL A 68 1.16 -2.15 -6.29
C VAL A 68 1.67 -3.42 -5.63
N PHE A 69 2.92 -3.40 -5.18
CA PHE A 69 3.55 -4.49 -4.44
C PHE A 69 3.26 -4.32 -2.95
N GLN A 70 2.34 -5.15 -2.45
CA GLN A 70 1.90 -5.11 -1.07
C GLN A 70 1.77 -6.53 -0.51
N ILE A 71 2.79 -6.94 0.23
CA ILE A 71 2.82 -8.25 0.90
C ILE A 71 1.92 -8.26 2.13
N SER A 72 1.90 -7.14 2.87
CA SER A 72 1.15 -7.00 4.11
C SER A 72 0.04 -5.95 3.95
N PRO A 73 -1.24 -6.35 3.98
CA PRO A 73 -2.36 -5.42 3.98
C PRO A 73 -2.36 -4.49 5.21
N VAL A 74 -2.83 -3.26 5.01
CA VAL A 74 -2.95 -2.22 6.05
C VAL A 74 -4.39 -1.81 6.24
N PHE A 75 -4.75 -1.33 7.44
CA PHE A 75 -6.09 -0.84 7.70
C PHE A 75 -6.29 0.53 7.04
N VAL A 76 -7.25 0.65 6.12
CA VAL A 76 -7.62 1.94 5.51
C VAL A 76 -8.97 2.39 6.06
N LEU A 77 -9.04 3.64 6.47
CA LEU A 77 -10.25 4.30 6.94
C LEU A 77 -10.67 5.39 5.92
N PRO A 78 -11.96 5.70 5.83
CA PRO A 78 -12.41 6.84 5.03
C PRO A 78 -11.80 8.15 5.57
N GLN A 79 -11.37 9.02 4.65
CA GLN A 79 -10.82 10.34 4.95
C GLN A 79 -11.91 11.40 5.07
N THR A 80 -12.89 11.41 4.15
CA THR A 80 -14.00 12.37 4.20
C THR A 80 -15.17 11.87 5.04
N GLU A 81 -15.67 12.77 5.87
CA GLU A 81 -16.81 12.55 6.75
C GLU A 81 -18.16 12.58 6.00
N ARG A 82 -18.20 12.54 4.66
CA ARG A 82 -19.43 12.80 3.87
C ARG A 82 -20.60 11.87 4.23
N GLY A 83 -20.35 10.65 4.70
CA GLY A 83 -21.37 9.73 5.21
C GLY A 83 -21.48 9.62 6.73
N ILE A 84 -20.46 10.07 7.48
CA ILE A 84 -20.30 9.78 8.92
C ILE A 84 -20.41 11.05 9.78
N HIS A 85 -20.37 12.24 9.19
CA HIS A 85 -20.42 13.52 9.91
C HIS A 85 -21.65 13.62 10.80
N LYS A 86 -22.82 13.13 10.34
CA LYS A 86 -24.07 13.11 11.14
C LYS A 86 -24.02 12.13 12.32
N LEU A 87 -23.29 11.01 12.19
CA LEU A 87 -23.17 10.01 13.25
C LEU A 87 -22.07 10.39 14.25
N ILE A 88 -20.93 10.90 13.78
CA ILE A 88 -19.79 11.30 14.62
C ILE A 88 -20.09 12.61 15.37
N SER A 89 -20.89 13.52 14.80
CA SER A 89 -21.29 14.77 15.48
C SER A 89 -22.32 14.57 16.60
N HIS A 90 -22.79 13.34 16.83
CA HIS A 90 -23.72 13.07 17.91
C HIS A 90 -23.04 13.33 19.27
N PRO A 91 -23.66 14.10 20.19
CA PRO A 91 -23.03 14.52 21.45
C PRO A 91 -22.55 13.34 22.32
N LEU A 92 -23.19 12.18 22.21
CA LEU A 92 -22.79 10.96 22.91
C LEU A 92 -21.48 10.33 22.39
N ILE A 93 -21.15 10.51 21.11
CA ILE A 93 -19.92 9.97 20.48
C ILE A 93 -18.75 10.94 20.71
N ILE A 94 -19.01 12.24 20.69
CA ILE A 94 -18.01 13.30 20.99
C ILE A 94 -17.51 13.18 22.44
N LYS A 95 -18.40 12.93 23.41
CA LYS A 95 -18.04 12.84 24.84
C LYS A 95 -17.21 11.59 25.17
N ASN A 96 -17.30 10.55 24.33
CA ASN A 96 -16.62 9.27 24.52
C ASN A 96 -15.53 9.00 23.46
N ARG A 97 -14.64 9.97 23.18
CA ARG A 97 -13.46 9.71 22.31
C ARG A 97 -12.61 8.51 22.74
N ARG A 98 -12.67 8.10 24.02
CA ARG A 98 -12.05 6.88 24.56
C ARG A 98 -12.56 5.58 23.94
N LEU A 99 -13.75 5.57 23.34
CA LEU A 99 -14.32 4.40 22.65
C LEU A 99 -13.72 4.19 21.26
N PHE A 100 -12.94 5.13 20.69
CA PHE A 100 -12.18 4.90 19.45
C PHE A 100 -10.90 4.06 19.70
N ASN A 101 -11.07 2.92 20.36
CA ASN A 101 -10.02 1.94 20.57
C ASN A 101 -9.58 1.32 19.23
N HIS A 102 -8.34 0.83 19.17
CA HIS A 102 -7.77 0.17 17.98
C HIS A 102 -8.65 -0.97 17.45
N ARG A 103 -9.41 -1.65 18.33
CA ARG A 103 -10.37 -2.70 17.95
C ARG A 103 -11.54 -2.15 17.13
N ILE A 104 -12.12 -1.03 17.54
CA ILE A 104 -13.25 -0.40 16.83
C ILE A 104 -12.76 0.19 15.51
N LYS A 105 -11.59 0.84 15.49
CA LYS A 105 -10.97 1.30 14.23
C LYS A 105 -10.73 0.15 13.25
N ALA A 106 -10.22 -0.98 13.74
CA ALA A 106 -10.00 -2.16 12.91
C ALA A 106 -11.31 -2.73 12.34
N MET A 107 -12.36 -2.84 13.16
CA MET A 107 -13.68 -3.28 12.67
C MET A 107 -14.27 -2.30 11.64
N LEU A 108 -14.14 -1.00 11.87
CA LEU A 108 -14.60 0.02 10.93
C LEU A 108 -13.85 -0.04 9.59
N ALA A 109 -12.53 -0.24 9.64
CA ALA A 109 -11.70 -0.41 8.45
C ALA A 109 -12.08 -1.67 7.65
N ILE A 110 -12.32 -2.80 8.32
CA ILE A 110 -12.78 -4.04 7.65
C ILE A 110 -14.15 -3.82 7.02
N ARG A 111 -15.10 -3.22 7.75
CA ARG A 111 -16.42 -2.91 7.19
C ARG A 111 -16.32 -1.97 5.98
N TYR A 112 -15.39 -1.03 6.01
CA TYR A 112 -15.14 -0.11 4.91
C TYR A 112 -14.54 -0.84 3.69
N LEU A 113 -13.54 -1.70 3.90
CA LEU A 113 -13.02 -2.61 2.87
C LEU A 113 -14.14 -3.45 2.25
N ASP A 114 -14.98 -4.07 3.10
CA ASP A 114 -16.05 -4.95 2.67
C ASP A 114 -17.11 -4.25 1.82
N ALA A 115 -17.39 -2.98 2.13
CA ALA A 115 -18.34 -2.16 1.40
C ALA A 115 -17.79 -1.67 0.05
N GLN A 116 -16.47 -1.44 -0.06
CA GLN A 116 -15.84 -0.89 -1.26
C GLN A 116 -15.38 -1.97 -2.26
N VAL A 117 -14.92 -3.13 -1.77
CA VAL A 117 -14.36 -4.21 -2.61
C VAL A 117 -15.41 -5.28 -2.85
N GLN A 118 -15.79 -5.45 -4.12
CA GLN A 118 -16.78 -6.45 -4.53
C GLN A 118 -16.17 -7.85 -4.70
N ASP A 119 -14.95 -7.92 -5.26
CA ASP A 119 -14.26 -9.20 -5.47
C ASP A 119 -13.84 -9.85 -4.14
N GLN A 120 -14.27 -11.10 -3.95
CA GLN A 120 -13.98 -11.89 -2.76
C GLN A 120 -12.50 -12.26 -2.65
N TRP A 121 -11.82 -12.47 -3.78
CA TRP A 121 -10.39 -12.82 -3.76
C TRP A 121 -9.54 -11.62 -3.36
N LEU A 122 -9.74 -10.48 -4.02
CA LEU A 122 -9.07 -9.22 -3.66
C LEU A 122 -9.34 -8.82 -2.21
N LYS A 123 -10.58 -8.99 -1.73
CA LYS A 123 -10.95 -8.74 -0.33
C LYS A 123 -10.12 -9.56 0.65
N ARG A 124 -9.92 -10.86 0.40
CA ARG A 124 -9.08 -11.72 1.25
C ARG A 124 -7.63 -11.27 1.26
N GLN A 125 -7.09 -10.88 0.10
CA GLN A 125 -5.71 -10.36 0.01
C GLN A 125 -5.52 -9.05 0.76
N LEU A 126 -6.53 -8.17 0.73
CA LEU A 126 -6.49 -6.85 1.35
C LEU A 126 -6.92 -6.85 2.82
N THR A 127 -7.38 -7.99 3.36
CA THR A 127 -7.83 -8.06 4.76
C THR A 127 -6.63 -8.14 5.71
N PRO A 128 -6.37 -7.10 6.51
CA PRO A 128 -5.27 -7.10 7.47
C PRO A 128 -5.51 -8.03 8.66
N ASN A 129 -4.42 -8.54 9.25
CA ASN A 129 -4.50 -9.38 10.43
C ASN A 129 -4.94 -8.59 11.68
N LEU A 130 -6.14 -8.90 12.17
CA LEU A 130 -6.76 -8.29 13.35
C LEU A 130 -5.97 -8.49 14.65
N ALA A 131 -5.20 -9.57 14.76
CA ALA A 131 -4.44 -9.91 15.96
C ALA A 131 -3.16 -9.09 16.13
N MET A 132 -2.72 -8.36 15.09
CA MET A 132 -1.51 -7.54 15.16
C MET A 132 -1.60 -6.48 16.25
N LYS A 133 -0.57 -6.38 17.09
CA LYS A 133 -0.48 -5.39 18.19
C LYS A 133 -0.31 -3.97 17.64
N ASN A 134 0.64 -3.80 16.72
CA ASN A 134 0.96 -2.51 16.11
C ASN A 134 0.16 -2.38 14.80
N LYS A 135 -1.05 -1.84 14.89
CA LYS A 135 -1.91 -1.60 13.72
C LYS A 135 -1.61 -0.23 13.13
N VAL A 136 -1.30 -0.19 11.83
CA VAL A 136 -1.19 1.06 11.06
C VAL A 136 -2.53 1.36 10.42
N PHE A 137 -3.05 2.57 10.65
CA PHE A 137 -4.29 3.05 10.04
C PHE A 137 -3.98 4.18 9.06
N LEU A 138 -4.26 3.94 7.78
CA LEU A 138 -4.17 4.94 6.73
C LEU A 138 -5.55 5.51 6.43
N LYS A 139 -5.60 6.67 5.78
CA LYS A 139 -6.86 7.34 5.43
C LYS A 139 -6.93 7.63 3.95
N SER A 140 -8.00 7.20 3.28
CA SER A 140 -8.30 7.55 1.90
C SER A 140 -9.70 7.11 1.54
N ASP A 141 -10.36 7.88 0.68
CA ASP A 141 -11.70 7.57 0.19
C ASP A 141 -11.67 6.77 -1.11
N ASN A 142 -10.58 6.86 -1.88
CA ASN A 142 -10.53 6.36 -3.26
C ASN A 142 -9.62 5.14 -3.42
N TYR A 143 -8.89 4.74 -2.38
CA TYR A 143 -7.85 3.70 -2.47
C TYR A 143 -8.38 2.34 -2.95
N TYR A 144 -9.44 1.82 -2.34
CA TYR A 144 -10.00 0.52 -2.73
C TYR A 144 -10.67 0.55 -4.11
N SER A 145 -11.23 1.69 -4.51
CA SER A 145 -11.73 1.90 -5.87
C SER A 145 -10.59 1.89 -6.88
N ALA A 146 -9.50 2.61 -6.56
CA ALA A 146 -8.30 2.69 -7.39
C ALA A 146 -7.61 1.32 -7.58
N LEU A 147 -7.56 0.47 -6.55
CA LEU A 147 -7.02 -0.89 -6.66
C LEU A 147 -7.82 -1.80 -7.59
N GLN A 148 -9.12 -1.55 -7.76
CA GLN A 148 -10.00 -2.32 -8.66
C GLN A 148 -9.96 -1.81 -10.11
N HIS A 149 -9.26 -0.71 -10.38
CA HIS A 149 -9.16 -0.14 -11.72
C HIS A 149 -8.41 -1.10 -12.67
N PRO A 150 -8.80 -1.25 -13.95
CA PRO A 150 -8.15 -2.19 -14.88
C PRO A 150 -6.67 -1.89 -15.15
N ARG A 151 -6.24 -0.63 -14.96
CA ARG A 151 -4.83 -0.22 -15.03
C ARG A 151 -4.05 -0.44 -13.73
N CYS A 152 -4.69 -0.90 -12.67
CA CYS A 152 -4.04 -1.22 -11.40
C CYS A 152 -3.93 -2.74 -11.23
N LYS A 153 -2.75 -3.22 -10.85
CA LYS A 153 -2.53 -4.62 -10.48
C LYS A 153 -1.98 -4.69 -9.07
N HIS A 154 -2.74 -5.29 -8.17
CA HIS A 154 -2.30 -5.60 -6.82
C HIS A 154 -1.47 -6.91 -6.83
N ILE A 155 -0.24 -6.84 -6.32
CA ILE A 155 0.70 -7.96 -6.26
C ILE A 155 1.01 -8.23 -4.79
N ALA A 156 0.51 -9.35 -4.28
CA ALA A 156 0.72 -9.78 -2.90
C ALA A 156 2.00 -10.62 -2.69
N TRP A 157 2.72 -10.92 -3.76
CA TRP A 157 3.92 -11.76 -3.74
C TRP A 157 5.15 -10.96 -3.30
N PRO A 158 6.05 -11.56 -2.48
CA PRO A 158 7.32 -10.93 -2.15
C PRO A 158 8.18 -10.68 -3.39
N ILE A 159 8.94 -9.60 -3.35
CA ILE A 159 9.96 -9.31 -4.37
C ILE A 159 11.19 -10.15 -4.07
N VAL A 160 11.78 -10.76 -5.10
CA VAL A 160 13.01 -11.54 -5.01
C VAL A 160 14.22 -10.66 -5.30
N LYS A 161 14.18 -9.94 -6.41
CA LYS A 161 15.25 -9.02 -6.84
C LYS A 161 14.71 -7.95 -7.77
N ILE A 162 15.45 -6.84 -7.85
CA ILE A 162 15.24 -5.79 -8.84
C ILE A 162 16.42 -5.84 -9.81
N THR A 163 16.15 -5.80 -11.11
CA THR A 163 17.16 -5.69 -12.18
C THR A 163 17.19 -4.26 -12.71
N SER A 164 17.90 -4.00 -13.80
CA SER A 164 18.01 -2.66 -14.38
C SER A 164 16.67 -2.05 -14.81
N ASN A 165 15.71 -2.88 -15.26
CA ASN A 165 14.44 -2.41 -15.83
C ASN A 165 13.20 -3.18 -15.34
N SER A 166 13.36 -4.14 -14.42
CA SER A 166 12.25 -4.98 -13.97
C SER A 166 12.35 -5.38 -12.50
N ILE A 167 11.18 -5.70 -11.94
CA ILE A 167 11.03 -6.25 -10.60
C ILE A 167 10.66 -7.72 -10.76
N HIS A 168 11.38 -8.61 -10.08
CA HIS A 168 11.06 -10.04 -10.08
C HIS A 168 10.29 -10.39 -8.81
N GLY A 169 9.08 -10.89 -8.97
CA GLY A 169 8.29 -11.45 -7.88
C GLY A 169 8.62 -12.92 -7.61
N MET A 170 8.26 -13.38 -6.41
CA MET A 170 8.41 -14.79 -6.01
C MET A 170 7.47 -15.73 -6.78
N ASP A 171 6.46 -15.18 -7.45
CA ASP A 171 5.60 -15.88 -8.40
C ASP A 171 6.31 -16.28 -9.71
N GLY A 172 7.57 -15.87 -9.88
CA GLY A 172 8.36 -16.14 -11.09
C GLY A 172 8.07 -15.16 -12.24
N THR A 173 7.18 -14.19 -12.02
CA THR A 173 6.84 -13.18 -13.02
C THR A 173 7.85 -12.03 -12.99
N GLU A 174 8.25 -11.60 -14.18
CA GLU A 174 9.03 -10.37 -14.36
C GLU A 174 8.10 -9.19 -14.67
N TYR A 175 8.22 -8.14 -13.86
CA TYR A 175 7.43 -6.93 -13.97
C TYR A 175 8.28 -5.79 -14.53
N VAL A 176 8.21 -5.57 -15.84
CA VAL A 176 8.85 -4.41 -16.48
C VAL A 176 8.17 -3.12 -16.03
N VAL A 177 8.98 -2.18 -15.55
CA VAL A 177 8.55 -0.89 -15.00
C VAL A 177 9.58 0.21 -15.26
N ASP A 178 9.10 1.39 -15.63
CA ASP A 178 9.93 2.57 -15.96
C ASP A 178 10.26 3.40 -14.72
N VAL A 179 9.33 3.40 -13.75
CA VAL A 179 9.45 4.18 -12.52
C VAL A 179 9.06 3.33 -11.32
N VAL A 180 9.89 3.40 -10.28
CA VAL A 180 9.64 2.77 -8.99
C VAL A 180 9.37 3.85 -7.95
N ILE A 181 8.24 3.72 -7.28
CA ILE A 181 7.86 4.54 -6.14
C ILE A 181 8.11 3.71 -4.88
N SER A 182 8.98 4.19 -4.02
CA SER A 182 9.36 3.50 -2.79
C SER A 182 8.95 4.29 -1.56
N THR A 183 8.47 3.57 -0.54
CA THR A 183 8.12 4.16 0.77
C THR A 183 9.28 4.16 1.78
N TYR A 184 10.48 3.73 1.41
CA TYR A 184 11.62 3.81 2.33
C TYR A 184 12.06 5.26 2.50
N THR A 185 12.35 5.64 3.74
CA THR A 185 12.96 6.93 4.05
C THR A 185 14.45 6.81 3.78
N SER A 186 14.99 7.62 2.87
CA SER A 186 16.44 7.81 2.72
C SER A 186 17.04 8.50 3.93
#